data_AF-A0A401QAA7-F1
#
_entry.id   AF-A0A401QAA7-F1
#
_cell.length_a   1.000
_cell.length_b   1.000
_cell.length_c   1.000
_cell.angle_alpha   90.00
_cell.angle_beta   90.00
_cell.angle_gamma   90.00
#
_symmetry.space_group_name_H-M   'P 1'
#
loop_
_entity.id
_entity.type
_entity.pdbx_description
1 polymer ?
#
loop_
_entity_poly.entity_id
_entity_poly.type
_entity_poly.pdbx_seq_one_letter_code
_entity_poly.pdbx_strand_id
1 'polypeptide(L)'
;FNLILEQIKTVINDDTRYIKGCLNMRTQKCYAVRPNINEFLDIARRTYTEIVDDVAGMITQLGEKYNLPLKTSFSTTRGFFIQLSSEGASFPNGQLPSEFMKVTVMKNTYNFTTADLIKMNERCQESLREIYHMTYLVVCKLLSEIYKHIHCLYKLSDAVSMLDMLLSFAHTCTISDYGKDVFCSFYCKF
;
A
#
# COMPACT_ATOMS: atom_id res chain seq x y z
N PHE A 1 -23.40 2.23 12.70
CA PHE A 1 -22.45 3.14 12.03
C PHE A 1 -21.22 3.41 12.89
N ASN A 2 -21.35 4.10 14.03
CA ASN A 2 -20.20 4.39 14.91
C ASN A 2 -19.42 3.12 15.31
N LEU A 3 -20.12 2.04 15.67
CA LEU A 3 -19.46 0.78 16.02
C LEU A 3 -18.54 0.22 14.90
N ILE A 4 -19.00 0.24 13.64
CA ILE A 4 -18.21 -0.20 12.48
C ILE A 4 -17.01 0.72 12.27
N LEU A 5 -17.22 2.03 12.38
CA LEU A 5 -16.15 3.02 12.23
C LEU A 5 -15.08 2.87 13.31
N GLU A 6 -15.49 2.68 14.56
CA GLU A 6 -14.58 2.44 15.68
C GLU A 6 -13.78 1.15 15.46
N GLN A 7 -14.41 0.04 15.06
CA GLN A 7 -13.71 -1.20 14.73
C GLN A 7 -12.65 -1.00 13.63
N ILE A 8 -12.98 -0.29 12.55
CA ILE A 8 -12.01 0.01 11.49
C ILE A 8 -10.85 0.84 12.04
N LYS A 9 -11.13 1.89 12.82
CA LYS A 9 -10.12 2.77 13.41
C LYS A 9 -9.21 2.05 14.40
N THR A 10 -9.69 1.01 15.08
CA THR A 10 -8.82 0.23 15.98
C THR A 10 -7.75 -0.56 15.22
N VAL A 11 -8.02 -1.00 13.99
CA VAL A 11 -7.15 -1.92 13.24
C VAL A 11 -6.37 -1.22 12.14
N ILE A 12 -7.01 -0.30 11.40
CA ILE A 12 -6.45 0.35 10.22
C ILE A 12 -5.85 1.70 10.62
N ASN A 13 -4.70 2.02 10.05
CA ASN A 13 -4.01 3.27 10.25
C ASN A 13 -4.75 4.40 9.50
N ASP A 14 -4.97 5.54 10.17
CA ASP A 14 -5.75 6.67 9.65
C ASP A 14 -5.10 7.31 8.42
N ASP A 15 -3.78 7.16 8.28
CA ASP A 15 -3.00 7.68 7.15
C ASP A 15 -3.05 6.76 5.92
N THR A 16 -3.70 5.60 6.02
CA THR A 16 -3.81 4.67 4.89
C THR A 16 -4.64 5.30 3.78
N ARG A 17 -4.03 5.44 2.60
CA ARG A 17 -4.67 5.99 1.41
C ARG A 17 -4.34 5.13 0.20
N TYR A 18 -5.29 5.03 -0.73
CA TYR A 18 -4.97 4.50 -2.05
C TYR A 18 -4.14 5.53 -2.81
N ILE A 19 -2.86 5.22 -3.01
CA ILE A 19 -1.92 6.08 -3.75
C ILE A 19 -1.46 5.32 -4.99
N LYS A 20 -1.52 5.94 -6.16
CA LYS A 20 -1.03 5.34 -7.41
C LYS A 20 0.51 5.21 -7.38
N GLY A 21 1.03 4.15 -7.99
CA GLY A 21 2.47 3.88 -8.11
C GLY A 21 2.91 2.69 -7.26
N CYS A 22 3.71 1.80 -7.86
CA CYS A 22 4.06 0.50 -7.29
C CYS A 22 4.75 0.61 -5.91
N LEU A 23 5.70 1.54 -5.75
CA LEU A 23 6.40 1.79 -4.48
C LEU A 23 5.48 2.35 -3.40
N ASN A 24 4.71 3.40 -3.73
CA ASN A 24 3.80 4.03 -2.76
C ASN A 24 2.72 3.04 -2.30
N MET A 25 2.17 2.24 -3.21
CA MET A 25 1.25 1.15 -2.86
C MET A 25 1.92 0.11 -1.96
N ARG A 26 3.20 -0.20 -2.19
CA ARG A 26 3.98 -1.12 -1.36
C ARG A 26 4.02 -0.67 0.09
N THR A 27 4.43 0.58 0.30
CA THR A 27 4.56 1.19 1.62
C THR A 27 3.19 1.29 2.30
N GLN A 28 2.17 1.75 1.57
CA GLN A 28 0.81 1.83 2.09
C GLN A 28 0.31 0.46 2.56
N LYS A 29 0.54 -0.61 1.80
CA LYS A 29 0.17 -1.97 2.21
C LYS A 29 0.95 -2.46 3.42
N CYS A 30 2.25 -2.19 3.51
CA CYS A 30 3.07 -2.61 4.65
C CYS A 30 2.59 -2.01 5.97
N TYR A 31 2.11 -0.76 5.95
CA TYR A 31 1.76 0.00 7.16
C TYR A 31 0.27 0.33 7.29
N ALA A 32 -0.58 -0.34 6.49
CA ALA A 32 -2.03 -0.14 6.52
C ALA A 32 -2.66 -0.56 7.85
N VAL A 33 -2.17 -1.64 8.45
CA VAL A 33 -2.60 -2.10 9.77
C VAL A 33 -1.78 -1.38 10.85
N ARG A 34 -2.42 -0.91 11.92
CA ARG A 34 -1.74 -0.25 13.03
C ARG A 34 -0.70 -1.16 13.70
N PRO A 35 0.33 -0.60 14.35
CA PRO A 35 1.20 -1.36 15.23
C PRO A 35 0.42 -1.99 16.40
N ASN A 36 0.92 -3.08 16.95
CA ASN A 36 0.36 -3.81 18.10
C ASN A 36 -0.99 -4.49 17.84
N ILE A 37 -1.40 -4.63 16.57
CA ILE A 37 -2.61 -5.38 16.19
C ILE A 37 -2.30 -6.86 15.99
N ASN A 38 -1.11 -7.16 15.47
CA ASN A 38 -0.66 -8.52 15.25
C ASN A 38 0.86 -8.59 15.47
N GLU A 39 1.27 -9.33 16.49
CA GLU A 39 2.67 -9.42 16.90
C GLU A 39 3.55 -10.01 15.78
N PHE A 40 3.06 -11.01 15.05
CA PHE A 40 3.80 -11.60 13.93
C PHE A 40 3.98 -10.61 12.78
N LEU A 41 2.98 -9.78 12.49
CA LEU A 41 3.08 -8.71 11.50
C LEU A 41 4.14 -7.68 11.91
N ASP A 42 4.20 -7.33 13.19
CA ASP A 42 5.18 -6.38 13.71
C ASP A 42 6.61 -6.96 13.72
N ILE A 43 6.75 -8.26 14.02
CA ILE A 43 8.02 -8.98 13.86
C ILE A 43 8.46 -8.98 12.38
N ALA A 44 7.56 -9.32 11.46
CA ALA A 44 7.87 -9.35 10.04
C ALA A 44 8.29 -7.97 9.51
N ARG A 45 7.62 -6.89 9.95
CA ARG A 45 8.01 -5.51 9.66
C ARG A 45 9.40 -5.16 10.19
N ARG A 46 9.73 -5.59 11.41
CA ARG A 46 11.06 -5.37 11.99
C ARG A 46 12.15 -6.08 11.19
N THR A 47 11.93 -7.36 10.87
CA THR A 47 12.84 -8.14 10.04
C THR A 47 13.04 -7.51 8.67
N TYR A 48 11.98 -6.95 8.06
CA TYR A 48 12.11 -6.20 6.82
C TYR A 48 13.05 -4.99 6.97
N THR A 49 12.85 -4.17 8.01
CA THR A 49 13.71 -3.01 8.29
C THR A 49 15.16 -3.42 8.53
N GLU A 50 15.40 -4.46 9.34
CA GLU A 50 16.73 -5.00 9.60
C GLU A 50 17.43 -5.44 8.30
N ILE A 51 16.73 -6.14 7.40
CA ILE A 51 17.28 -6.52 6.09
C ILE A 51 17.65 -5.29 5.25
N VAL A 52 16.83 -4.24 5.27
CA VAL A 52 17.10 -3.01 4.51
C VAL A 52 18.32 -2.28 5.08
N ASP A 53 18.45 -2.22 6.40
CA ASP A 53 19.60 -1.62 7.08
C ASP A 53 20.88 -2.42 6.81
N ASP A 54 20.81 -3.76 6.86
CA ASP A 54 21.92 -4.66 6.52
C ASP A 54 22.38 -4.44 5.06
N VAL A 55 21.44 -4.22 4.11
CA VAL A 55 21.78 -3.92 2.70
C VAL A 55 22.56 -2.62 2.60
N ALA A 56 22.12 -1.57 3.30
CA ALA A 56 22.80 -0.29 3.32
C ALA A 56 24.19 -0.40 3.97
N GLY A 57 24.31 -1.17 5.06
CA GLY A 57 25.57 -1.46 5.73
C GLY A 57 26.56 -2.20 4.83
N MET A 58 26.12 -3.26 4.15
CA MET A 58 26.95 -4.01 3.18
C MET A 58 27.50 -3.10 2.09
N ILE A 59 26.66 -2.25 1.49
CA ILE A 59 27.09 -1.38 0.39
C ILE A 59 28.08 -0.32 0.87
N THR A 60 27.90 0.17 2.10
CA THR A 60 28.85 1.10 2.74
C THR A 60 30.21 0.43 2.95
N GLN A 61 30.23 -0.79 3.50
CA GLN A 61 31.47 -1.56 3.68
C GLN A 61 32.18 -1.86 2.35
N LEU A 62 31.43 -2.17 1.28
CA LEU A 62 31.99 -2.33 -0.06
C LEU A 62 32.58 -1.02 -0.60
N GLY A 63 31.93 0.11 -0.33
CA GLY A 63 32.42 1.44 -0.71
C GLY A 63 33.75 1.77 -0.03
N GLU A 64 33.86 1.49 1.26
CA GLU A 64 35.09 1.66 2.05
C GLU A 64 36.20 0.70 1.57
N LYS A 65 35.88 -0.59 1.41
CA LYS A 65 36.83 -1.64 0.98
C LYS A 65 37.51 -1.31 -0.34
N TYR A 66 36.76 -0.77 -1.30
CA TYR A 66 37.27 -0.44 -2.64
C TYR A 66 37.58 1.04 -2.83
N ASN A 67 37.38 1.87 -1.79
CA ASN A 67 37.49 3.33 -1.86
C ASN A 67 36.69 3.94 -3.04
N LEU A 68 35.45 3.46 -3.21
CA LEU A 68 34.54 3.89 -4.27
C LEU A 68 33.29 4.55 -3.67
N PRO A 69 32.77 5.64 -4.27
CA PRO A 69 31.56 6.31 -3.80
C PRO A 69 30.29 5.53 -4.21
N LEU A 70 30.11 4.34 -3.63
CA LEU A 70 28.97 3.46 -3.86
C LEU A 70 27.71 4.02 -3.19
N LYS A 71 26.58 3.91 -3.89
CA LYS A 71 25.27 4.31 -3.38
C LYS A 71 24.29 3.15 -3.49
N THR A 72 23.48 2.98 -2.45
CA THR A 72 22.34 2.08 -2.45
C THR A 72 21.22 2.68 -3.26
N SER A 73 20.75 1.95 -4.28
CA SER A 73 19.62 2.35 -5.11
C SER A 73 18.62 1.21 -5.22
N PHE A 74 17.35 1.53 -5.50
CA PHE A 74 16.27 0.54 -5.58
C PHE A 74 15.45 0.68 -6.86
N SER A 75 15.03 -0.44 -7.43
CA SER A 75 14.02 -0.48 -8.49
C SER A 75 13.05 -1.63 -8.25
N THR A 76 11.79 -1.45 -8.64
CA THR A 76 10.73 -2.44 -8.44
C THR A 76 10.99 -3.76 -9.16
N THR A 77 11.68 -3.74 -10.31
CA THR A 77 11.92 -4.94 -11.12
C THR A 77 13.13 -5.74 -10.66
N ARG A 78 14.17 -5.08 -10.12
CA ARG A 78 15.45 -5.71 -9.77
C ARG A 78 15.79 -5.69 -8.27
N GLY A 79 14.99 -5.02 -7.45
CA GLY A 79 15.27 -4.81 -6.03
C GLY A 79 16.37 -3.76 -5.81
N PHE A 80 17.09 -3.90 -4.70
CA PHE A 80 18.26 -3.11 -4.38
C PHE A 80 19.43 -3.43 -5.33
N PHE A 81 20.15 -2.40 -5.76
CA PHE A 81 21.32 -2.48 -6.60
C PHE A 81 22.33 -1.40 -6.19
N ILE A 82 23.58 -1.59 -6.58
CA ILE A 82 24.66 -0.65 -6.28
C ILE A 82 24.81 0.30 -7.45
N GLN A 83 24.92 1.59 -7.14
CA GLN A 83 25.12 2.66 -8.10
C GLN A 83 26.44 3.38 -7.82
N LEU A 84 27.22 3.64 -8.86
CA LEU A 84 28.45 4.41 -8.81
C LEU A 84 28.41 5.51 -9.88
N SER A 85 28.63 6.76 -9.47
CA SER A 85 28.84 7.86 -10.41
C SER A 85 30.25 7.76 -11.00
N SER A 86 30.39 7.91 -12.31
CA SER A 86 31.72 7.91 -12.94
C SER A 86 32.51 9.20 -12.63
N GLU A 87 31.84 10.28 -12.21
CA GLU A 87 32.47 11.52 -11.78
C GLU A 87 33.29 11.29 -10.51
N GLY A 88 34.61 11.20 -10.66
CA GLY A 88 35.55 10.95 -9.57
C GLY A 88 35.84 9.47 -9.27
N ALA A 89 35.30 8.53 -10.05
CA ALA A 89 35.60 7.10 -9.88
C ALA A 89 36.99 6.77 -10.44
N SER A 90 37.99 6.63 -9.57
CA SER A 90 39.27 6.00 -9.90
C SER A 90 39.23 4.54 -9.48
N PHE A 91 39.35 3.63 -10.44
CA PHE A 91 39.34 2.20 -10.15
C PHE A 91 40.73 1.73 -9.72
N PRO A 92 40.85 0.93 -8.64
CA PRO A 92 42.08 0.19 -8.38
C PRO A 92 42.46 -0.62 -9.63
N ASN A 93 43.63 -0.33 -10.20
CA ASN A 93 44.14 -0.97 -11.43
C ASN A 93 43.29 -0.75 -12.70
N GLY A 94 42.41 0.26 -12.74
CA GLY A 94 41.59 0.58 -13.91
C GLY A 94 40.45 -0.41 -14.19
N GLN A 95 40.16 -1.34 -13.28
CA GLN A 95 39.11 -2.35 -13.44
C GLN A 95 38.15 -2.38 -12.25
N LEU A 96 36.88 -2.66 -12.53
CA LEU A 96 35.87 -2.85 -11.51
C LEU A 96 36.12 -4.20 -10.79
N PRO A 97 36.04 -4.27 -9.46
CA PRO A 97 36.23 -5.52 -8.71
C PRO A 97 35.36 -6.69 -9.22
N SER A 98 35.92 -7.90 -9.26
CA SER A 98 35.26 -9.10 -9.78
C SER A 98 34.05 -9.58 -8.96
N GLU A 99 33.92 -9.10 -7.72
CA GLU A 99 32.75 -9.31 -6.87
C GLU A 99 31.50 -8.62 -7.43
N PHE A 100 31.68 -7.57 -8.24
CA PHE A 100 30.59 -6.87 -8.91
C PHE A 100 30.19 -7.56 -10.20
N MET A 101 28.89 -7.80 -10.33
CA MET A 101 28.28 -8.56 -11.42
C MET A 101 27.07 -7.82 -11.99
N LYS A 102 26.63 -8.24 -13.18
CA LYS A 102 25.54 -7.59 -13.95
C LYS A 102 25.76 -6.08 -14.15
N VAL A 103 27.00 -5.70 -14.45
CA VAL A 103 27.40 -4.30 -14.64
C VAL A 103 26.69 -3.71 -15.85
N THR A 104 25.96 -2.61 -15.65
CA THR A 104 25.24 -1.86 -16.68
C THR A 104 25.60 -0.38 -16.58
N VAL A 105 25.99 0.23 -17.70
CA VAL A 105 26.33 1.65 -17.75
C VAL A 105 25.19 2.43 -18.38
N MET A 106 24.69 3.44 -17.68
CA MET A 106 23.67 4.36 -18.19
C MET A 106 24.06 5.79 -17.89
N LYS A 107 24.20 6.64 -18.91
CA LYS A 107 24.44 8.10 -18.80
C LYS A 107 25.39 8.45 -17.63
N ASN A 108 26.62 7.94 -17.69
CA ASN A 108 27.67 8.24 -16.70
C ASN A 108 27.52 7.56 -15.32
N THR A 109 26.61 6.60 -15.20
CA THR A 109 26.37 5.85 -13.96
C THR A 109 26.58 4.36 -14.19
N TYR A 110 27.40 3.74 -13.36
CA TYR A 110 27.52 2.29 -13.29
C TYR A 110 26.49 1.72 -12.32
N ASN A 111 25.77 0.69 -12.76
CA ASN A 111 24.83 -0.08 -11.96
C ASN A 111 25.33 -1.52 -11.89
N PHE A 112 25.42 -2.10 -10.71
CA PHE A 112 25.85 -3.48 -10.54
C PHE A 112 25.25 -4.08 -9.28
N THR A 113 25.47 -5.38 -9.07
CA THR A 113 25.05 -6.13 -7.89
C THR A 113 26.18 -7.05 -7.45
N THR A 114 26.06 -7.63 -6.27
CA THR A 114 26.89 -8.76 -5.81
C THR A 114 26.01 -10.00 -5.62
N ALA A 115 26.62 -11.18 -5.44
CA ALA A 115 25.91 -12.40 -5.11
C ALA A 115 25.16 -12.29 -3.77
N ASP A 116 25.77 -11.63 -2.78
CA ASP A 116 25.16 -11.45 -1.46
C ASP A 116 24.01 -10.45 -1.50
N LEU A 117 24.11 -9.38 -2.31
CA LEU A 117 23.00 -8.45 -2.50
C LEU A 117 21.79 -9.14 -3.19
N ILE A 118 22.03 -10.10 -4.08
CA ILE A 118 20.94 -10.91 -4.67
C ILE A 118 20.23 -11.72 -3.59
N LYS A 119 20.97 -12.41 -2.71
CA LYS A 119 20.38 -13.18 -1.60
C LYS A 119 19.61 -12.27 -0.63
N MET A 120 20.13 -11.08 -0.33
CA MET A 120 19.44 -10.12 0.53
C MET A 120 18.15 -9.59 -0.12
N ASN A 121 18.15 -9.36 -1.43
CA ASN A 121 16.94 -9.03 -2.16
C ASN A 121 15.89 -10.13 -2.09
N GLU A 122 16.28 -11.40 -2.20
CA GLU A 122 15.37 -12.55 -2.03
C GLU A 122 14.74 -12.57 -0.63
N ARG A 123 15.56 -12.40 0.42
CA ARG A 123 15.10 -12.29 1.83
C ARG A 123 14.15 -11.11 2.03
N CYS A 124 14.47 -9.96 1.46
CA CYS A 124 13.64 -8.76 1.48
C CYS A 124 12.27 -8.99 0.83
N GLN A 125 12.25 -9.66 -0.33
CA GLN A 125 11.01 -10.01 -1.02
C GLN A 125 10.17 -11.02 -0.23
N GLU A 126 10.82 -11.98 0.41
CA GLU A 126 10.15 -12.97 1.27
C GLU A 126 9.50 -12.33 2.49
N SER A 127 10.25 -11.50 3.23
CA SER A 127 9.72 -10.75 4.37
C SER A 127 8.52 -9.89 3.98
N LEU A 128 8.54 -9.28 2.79
CA LEU A 128 7.40 -8.50 2.31
C LEU A 128 6.19 -9.34 1.91
N ARG A 129 6.39 -10.56 1.38
CA ARG A 129 5.28 -11.50 1.14
C ARG A 129 4.61 -11.86 2.46
N GLU A 130 5.40 -12.08 3.51
CA GLU A 130 4.89 -12.39 4.86
C GLU A 130 4.09 -11.23 5.44
N ILE A 131 4.61 -9.99 5.35
CA ILE A 131 3.88 -8.79 5.77
C ILE A 131 2.53 -8.69 5.06
N TYR A 132 2.48 -8.95 3.76
CA TYR A 132 1.24 -8.91 3.01
C TYR A 132 0.26 -10.00 3.39
N HIS A 133 0.76 -11.21 3.61
CA HIS A 133 -0.07 -12.33 4.05
C HIS A 133 -0.69 -12.03 5.43
N MET A 134 0.12 -11.61 6.39
CA MET A 134 -0.35 -11.25 7.73
C MET A 134 -1.32 -10.06 7.72
N THR A 135 -1.02 -9.03 6.94
CA THR A 135 -1.92 -7.88 6.74
C THR A 135 -3.27 -8.34 6.18
N TYR A 136 -3.27 -9.23 5.18
CA TYR A 136 -4.48 -9.78 4.60
C TYR A 136 -5.31 -10.54 5.65
N LEU A 137 -4.69 -11.40 6.46
CA LEU A 137 -5.38 -12.15 7.51
C LEU A 137 -6.04 -11.22 8.55
N VAL A 138 -5.33 -10.17 8.98
CA VAL A 138 -5.88 -9.16 9.90
C VAL A 138 -7.08 -8.45 9.28
N VAL A 139 -6.99 -8.05 8.01
CA VAL A 139 -8.08 -7.38 7.29
C VAL A 139 -9.29 -8.31 7.10
N CYS A 140 -9.07 -9.59 6.78
CA CYS A 140 -10.15 -10.58 6.69
C CYS A 140 -10.88 -10.73 8.02
N LYS A 141 -10.15 -10.82 9.13
CA LYS A 141 -10.74 -10.88 10.47
C LYS A 141 -11.56 -9.63 10.78
N LEU A 142 -11.03 -8.44 10.47
CA LEU A 142 -11.77 -7.18 10.61
C LEU A 142 -13.07 -7.18 9.79
N LEU A 143 -13.00 -7.61 8.53
CA LEU A 143 -14.18 -7.70 7.66
C LEU A 143 -15.24 -8.65 8.24
N SER A 144 -14.83 -9.81 8.76
CA SER A 144 -15.75 -10.74 9.42
C SER A 144 -16.47 -10.11 10.62
N GLU A 145 -15.80 -9.27 11.41
CA GLU A 145 -16.44 -8.54 12.51
C GLU A 145 -17.41 -7.46 12.01
N ILE A 146 -17.01 -6.69 10.99
CA ILE A 146 -17.88 -5.67 10.38
C ILE A 146 -19.14 -6.30 9.77
N TYR A 147 -19.02 -7.46 9.12
CA TYR A 147 -20.15 -8.13 8.49
C TYR A 147 -21.24 -8.55 9.48
N LYS A 148 -20.92 -8.77 10.75
CA LYS A 148 -21.94 -9.01 11.80
C LYS A 148 -22.89 -7.82 11.98
N HIS A 149 -22.46 -6.63 11.58
CA HIS A 149 -23.21 -5.38 11.71
C HIS A 149 -23.76 -4.85 10.37
N ILE A 150 -23.59 -5.57 9.26
CA ILE A 150 -23.93 -5.05 7.93
C ILE A 150 -25.43 -4.80 7.73
N HIS A 151 -26.29 -5.48 8.48
CA HIS A 151 -27.75 -5.32 8.39
C HIS A 151 -28.18 -3.85 8.58
N CYS A 152 -27.50 -3.08 9.44
CA CYS A 152 -27.86 -1.67 9.61
C CYS A 152 -27.56 -0.82 8.35
N LEU A 153 -26.57 -1.22 7.55
CA LEU A 153 -26.26 -0.55 6.28
C LEU A 153 -27.36 -0.79 5.25
N TYR A 154 -27.87 -2.03 5.15
CA TYR A 154 -28.99 -2.35 4.25
C TYR A 154 -30.26 -1.58 4.62
N LYS A 155 -30.64 -1.55 5.91
CA LYS A 155 -31.81 -0.78 6.35
C LYS A 155 -31.70 0.71 6.02
N LEU A 156 -30.51 1.29 6.16
CA LEU A 156 -30.28 2.68 5.78
C LEU A 156 -30.40 2.85 4.25
N SER A 157 -29.82 1.95 3.48
CA SER A 157 -29.92 1.97 2.01
C SER A 157 -31.38 1.92 1.56
N ASP A 158 -32.20 1.07 2.15
CA ASP A 158 -33.63 0.97 1.83
C ASP A 158 -34.38 2.27 2.18
N ALA A 159 -34.12 2.83 3.37
CA ALA A 159 -34.74 4.08 3.79
C ALA A 159 -34.36 5.25 2.88
N VAL A 160 -33.08 5.38 2.52
CA VAL A 160 -32.59 6.42 1.61
C VAL A 160 -33.16 6.24 0.21
N SER A 161 -33.20 5.00 -0.30
CA SER A 161 -33.76 4.71 -1.63
C SER A 161 -35.25 5.03 -1.71
N MET A 162 -36.00 4.71 -0.65
CA MET A 162 -37.43 5.04 -0.57
C MET A 162 -37.65 6.55 -0.50
N LEU A 163 -36.84 7.28 0.29
CA LEU A 163 -36.90 8.74 0.34
C LEU A 163 -36.59 9.37 -1.02
N ASP A 164 -35.57 8.89 -1.72
CA ASP A 164 -35.17 9.37 -3.05
C ASP A 164 -36.27 9.14 -4.10
N MET A 165 -36.92 7.97 -4.05
CA MET A 165 -38.08 7.66 -4.91
C MET A 165 -39.26 8.60 -4.64
N LEU A 166 -39.63 8.81 -3.37
CA LEU A 166 -40.74 9.69 -3.01
C LEU A 166 -40.45 11.15 -3.38
N LEU A 167 -39.22 11.61 -3.15
CA LEU A 167 -38.77 12.94 -3.56
C LEU A 167 -38.85 13.11 -5.09
N SER A 168 -38.42 12.10 -5.85
CA SER A 168 -38.50 12.10 -7.30
C SER A 168 -39.95 12.18 -7.81
N PHE A 169 -40.89 11.49 -7.16
CA PHE A 169 -42.32 11.59 -7.48
C PHE A 169 -42.87 12.99 -7.16
N ALA A 170 -42.60 13.53 -5.97
CA ALA A 170 -43.04 14.87 -5.59
C ALA A 170 -42.48 15.95 -6.54
N HIS A 171 -41.21 15.83 -6.90
CA HIS A 171 -40.54 16.71 -7.86
C HIS A 171 -41.20 16.61 -9.25
N THR A 172 -41.47 15.39 -9.73
CA THR A 172 -42.16 15.18 -11.00
C THR A 172 -43.55 15.82 -10.98
N CYS A 173 -44.36 15.59 -9.94
CA CYS A 173 -45.68 16.20 -9.80
C CYS A 173 -45.66 17.73 -9.67
N THR A 174 -44.53 18.33 -9.24
CA THR A 174 -44.38 19.78 -9.12
C THR A 174 -43.98 20.43 -10.45
N ILE A 175 -43.15 19.76 -11.24
CA ILE A 175 -42.66 20.27 -12.53
C ILE A 175 -43.65 19.99 -13.67
N SER A 176 -44.31 18.84 -13.60
CA SER A 176 -45.32 18.47 -14.57
C SER A 176 -46.68 18.95 -14.05
N ASP A 177 -47.47 19.64 -14.88
CA ASP A 177 -48.76 20.24 -14.53
C ASP A 177 -49.88 19.19 -14.25
N TYR A 178 -49.50 18.00 -13.75
CA TYR A 178 -50.37 16.87 -13.42
C TYR A 178 -51.19 17.11 -12.13
N GLY A 179 -51.00 18.27 -11.49
CA GLY A 179 -51.52 18.64 -10.17
C GLY A 179 -52.81 19.45 -10.18
N LYS A 180 -53.78 19.18 -11.07
CA LYS A 180 -55.18 19.61 -10.82
C LYS A 180 -56.23 18.50 -10.86
N ASP A 181 -56.12 17.49 -11.72
CA ASP A 181 -57.29 16.63 -11.97
C ASP A 181 -57.29 15.23 -11.34
N VAL A 182 -56.17 14.72 -10.78
CA VAL A 182 -56.14 13.30 -10.32
C VAL A 182 -55.90 13.12 -8.82
N PHE A 183 -55.21 14.03 -8.14
CA PHE A 183 -54.89 13.85 -6.71
C PHE A 183 -56.06 14.17 -5.74
N CYS A 184 -57.03 15.01 -6.15
CA CYS A 184 -58.14 15.40 -5.28
C CYS A 184 -59.26 14.33 -5.17
N SER A 185 -59.29 13.32 -6.05
CA SER A 185 -60.37 12.33 -6.09
C SER A 185 -60.16 11.14 -5.15
N PHE A 186 -58.93 10.89 -4.70
CA PHE A 186 -58.62 9.73 -3.85
C PHE A 186 -58.77 9.99 -2.34
N TYR A 187 -58.62 11.24 -1.88
CA TYR A 187 -58.75 11.59 -0.46
C TYR A 187 -60.13 12.09 -0.02
N CYS A 188 -61.05 12.39 -0.96
CA CYS A 188 -62.42 12.81 -0.64
C CYS A 188 -63.45 11.65 -0.61
N LYS A 189 -63.00 10.39 -0.57
CA LYS A 189 -63.89 9.21 -0.53
C LYS A 189 -63.72 8.29 0.70
N PHE A 190 -63.08 8.79 1.75
CA PHE A 190 -63.16 8.21 3.10
C PHE A 190 -63.57 9.29 4.10
#